data_AF-X6LSX7-F1
#
_entry.id   AF-X6LSX7-F1
#
_cell.length_a   1.000
_cell.length_b   1.000
_cell.length_c   1.000
_cell.angle_alpha   90.00
_cell.angle_beta   90.00
_cell.angle_gamma   90.00
#
_symmetry.space_group_name_H-M   'P 1'
#
loop_
_entity.id
_entity.type
_entity.pdbx_description
1 polymer ?
#
loop_
_entity_poly.entity_id
_entity_poly.type
_entity_poly.pdbx_seq_one_letter_code
_entity_poly.pdbx_strand_id
1 'polypeptide(L)'
;MKVPEKGKNGGGGGYGTKGEGNSGQGGEMYGEETLLKQIHFGSGGNKHDHRRSEDSEYKRQRSGGSGGGIIELIIEQQLINHGSIQSNGGDGLGVGGGSGGSILIELQCQSQPHPNTLEQTFGAITCIGGNQLYGNKGGAGRIAIYGIKLSPDDIKNINPKPFNRLHK
;
A
#
# COMPACT_ATOMS: atom_id res chain seq x y z
N MET A 1 -8.21 -26.64 4.10
CA MET A 1 -7.75 -25.27 4.44
C MET A 1 -8.85 -24.62 5.28
N LYS A 2 -8.57 -24.25 6.53
CA LYS A 2 -9.58 -23.80 7.50
C LYS A 2 -9.73 -22.29 7.35
N VAL A 3 -10.86 -21.82 6.83
CA VAL A 3 -11.17 -20.38 6.77
C VAL A 3 -11.37 -19.92 8.22
N PRO A 4 -10.60 -18.96 8.75
CA PRO A 4 -10.75 -18.56 10.15
C PRO A 4 -12.08 -17.81 10.34
N GLU A 5 -12.56 -17.75 11.58
CA GLU A 5 -13.78 -17.02 11.91
C GLU A 5 -13.59 -15.50 11.78
N LYS A 6 -14.62 -14.82 11.28
CA LYS A 6 -14.71 -13.36 11.13
C LYS A 6 -14.88 -12.73 12.52
N GLY A 7 -13.84 -12.08 13.04
CA GLY A 7 -13.95 -11.36 14.32
C GLY A 7 -14.94 -10.19 14.25
N LYS A 8 -15.66 -9.96 15.34
CA LYS A 8 -16.76 -8.98 15.43
C LYS A 8 -16.30 -7.51 15.55
N ASN A 9 -15.00 -7.26 15.75
CA ASN A 9 -14.45 -5.92 15.94
C ASN A 9 -13.66 -5.45 14.70
N GLY A 10 -13.86 -4.19 14.30
CA GLY A 10 -13.28 -3.61 13.07
C GLY A 10 -11.76 -3.51 13.17
N GLY A 11 -11.05 -4.07 12.20
CA GLY A 11 -9.61 -3.92 12.02
C GLY A 11 -9.31 -3.17 10.72
N GLY A 12 -8.13 -2.56 10.65
CA GLY A 12 -7.62 -1.97 9.42
C GLY A 12 -7.32 -3.03 8.37
N GLY A 13 -7.44 -2.65 7.10
CA GLY A 13 -7.07 -3.50 5.97
C GLY A 13 -5.59 -3.88 6.04
N GLY A 14 -5.26 -5.11 5.65
CA GLY A 14 -3.87 -5.56 5.50
C GLY A 14 -3.53 -5.78 4.04
N TYR A 15 -2.33 -5.36 3.63
CA TYR A 15 -1.73 -5.67 2.33
C TYR A 15 -0.28 -5.24 2.35
N GLY A 16 0.68 -6.16 2.28
CA GLY A 16 2.11 -5.85 2.50
C GLY A 16 2.50 -5.93 3.98
N THR A 17 1.82 -5.18 4.83
CA THR A 17 1.88 -5.37 6.30
C THR A 17 0.50 -5.62 6.90
N LYS A 18 0.47 -6.19 8.11
CA LYS A 18 -0.76 -6.44 8.86
C LYS A 18 -1.34 -5.11 9.36
N GLY A 19 -2.61 -4.83 9.05
CA GLY A 19 -3.38 -3.74 9.67
C GLY A 19 -3.67 -4.01 11.15
N GLU A 20 -3.88 -2.96 11.94
CA GLU A 20 -4.14 -3.07 13.38
C GLU A 20 -5.64 -3.12 13.72
N GLY A 21 -5.98 -3.70 14.87
CA GLY A 21 -7.35 -3.77 15.40
C GLY A 21 -7.64 -5.07 16.16
N ASN A 22 -8.67 -5.04 17.01
CA ASN A 22 -8.83 -6.02 18.09
C ASN A 22 -9.33 -7.42 17.70
N SER A 23 -9.79 -7.66 16.46
CA SER A 23 -10.25 -9.02 16.07
C SER A 23 -10.36 -9.23 14.55
N GLY A 24 -9.98 -8.24 13.74
CA GLY A 24 -10.09 -8.36 12.29
C GLY A 24 -9.12 -9.39 11.75
N GLN A 25 -9.56 -10.22 10.81
CA GLN A 25 -8.65 -10.93 9.92
C GLN A 25 -7.89 -9.87 9.14
N GLY A 26 -6.67 -9.56 9.58
CA GLY A 26 -5.75 -8.81 8.74
C GLY A 26 -5.62 -9.54 7.40
N GLY A 27 -5.67 -8.80 6.30
CA GLY A 27 -5.50 -9.37 4.97
C GLY A 27 -4.22 -10.20 4.88
N GLU A 28 -4.20 -11.20 4.00
CA GLU A 28 -3.01 -12.02 3.78
C GLU A 28 -1.80 -11.14 3.48
N MET A 29 -0.71 -11.38 4.21
CA MET A 29 0.57 -10.76 3.93
C MET A 29 1.27 -11.57 2.84
N TYR A 30 1.54 -10.92 1.74
CA TYR A 30 2.31 -11.50 0.65
C TYR A 30 3.78 -11.14 0.83
N GLY A 31 4.64 -12.14 1.03
CA GLY A 31 6.09 -11.95 1.21
C GLY A 31 6.79 -11.36 -0.02
N GLU A 32 8.05 -10.92 0.12
CA GLU A 32 8.82 -10.24 -0.94
C GLU A 32 8.85 -11.03 -2.26
N GLU A 33 8.87 -12.36 -2.22
CA GLU A 33 8.87 -13.24 -3.40
C GLU A 33 7.63 -13.12 -4.30
N THR A 34 6.50 -12.71 -3.72
CA THR A 34 5.24 -12.56 -4.46
C THR A 34 5.19 -11.26 -5.26
N LEU A 35 5.99 -10.26 -4.89
CA LEU A 35 6.01 -8.97 -5.56
C LEU A 35 6.54 -9.07 -7.00
N LEU A 36 7.38 -10.08 -7.22
CA LEU A 36 7.93 -10.44 -8.52
C LEU A 36 6.89 -11.05 -9.46
N LYS A 37 5.83 -11.64 -8.90
CA LYS A 37 4.83 -12.40 -9.66
C LYS A 37 3.55 -11.62 -9.88
N GLN A 38 3.07 -10.90 -8.86
CA GLN A 38 1.77 -10.21 -8.90
C GLN A 38 1.74 -8.96 -8.02
N ILE A 39 1.25 -7.86 -8.60
CA ILE A 39 0.86 -6.64 -7.90
C ILE A 39 -0.66 -6.66 -7.67
N HIS A 40 -1.11 -6.27 -6.48
CA HIS A 40 -2.52 -6.24 -6.10
C HIS A 40 -2.89 -4.86 -5.52
N PHE A 41 -4.19 -4.58 -5.52
CA PHE A 41 -4.75 -3.42 -4.84
C PHE A 41 -4.74 -3.65 -3.32
N GLY A 42 -4.73 -2.55 -2.57
CA GLY A 42 -4.90 -2.57 -1.13
C GLY A 42 -6.31 -3.02 -0.72
N SER A 43 -6.42 -3.64 0.44
CA SER A 43 -7.70 -4.03 1.02
C SER A 43 -8.39 -2.84 1.70
N GLY A 44 -9.69 -2.70 1.50
CA GLY A 44 -10.51 -1.74 2.26
C GLY A 44 -10.76 -2.18 3.71
N GLY A 45 -11.13 -1.22 4.56
CA GLY A 45 -11.63 -1.47 5.91
C GLY A 45 -13.08 -1.95 5.91
N ASN A 46 -13.47 -2.66 6.96
CA ASN A 46 -14.83 -3.19 7.09
C ASN A 46 -15.86 -2.07 7.36
N LYS A 47 -17.06 -2.21 6.77
CA LYS A 47 -18.23 -1.41 7.15
C LYS A 47 -18.95 -2.13 8.30
N HIS A 48 -19.27 -1.40 9.37
CA HIS A 48 -20.15 -1.91 10.41
C HIS A 48 -21.57 -1.42 10.13
N ASP A 49 -22.44 -2.33 9.73
CA ASP A 49 -23.88 -2.06 9.63
C ASP A 49 -24.50 -2.24 11.01
N HIS A 50 -24.63 -1.14 11.75
CA HIS A 50 -25.32 -1.12 13.05
C HIS A 50 -26.83 -1.30 12.84
N ARG A 51 -27.29 -2.50 12.49
CA ARG A 51 -28.71 -2.82 12.25
C ARG A 51 -29.57 -2.95 13.52
N ARG A 52 -29.22 -2.35 14.66
CA ARG A 52 -29.98 -2.59 15.91
C ARG A 52 -30.20 -1.39 16.83
N SER A 53 -30.50 -0.22 16.28
CA SER A 53 -31.36 0.71 17.04
C SER A 53 -32.34 1.35 16.09
N GLU A 54 -33.61 0.95 16.19
CA GLU A 54 -34.72 1.53 15.43
C GLU A 54 -35.00 2.98 15.84
N ASP A 55 -34.43 3.44 16.97
CA ASP A 55 -34.83 4.69 17.62
C ASP A 55 -33.75 5.80 17.65
N SER A 56 -32.79 5.86 16.72
CA SER A 56 -31.90 7.05 16.65
C SER A 56 -31.83 7.67 15.26
N GLU A 57 -32.31 8.91 15.19
CA GLU A 57 -32.32 9.82 14.03
C GLU A 57 -30.89 10.17 13.53
N TYR A 58 -29.85 9.72 14.22
CA TYR A 58 -28.44 9.88 13.85
C TYR A 58 -27.80 8.53 13.45
N LYS A 59 -28.18 7.99 12.28
CA LYS A 59 -27.41 6.93 11.61
C LYS A 59 -26.07 7.50 11.13
N ARG A 60 -25.08 7.60 12.02
CA ARG A 60 -23.69 7.86 11.62
C ARG A 60 -23.19 6.62 10.89
N GLN A 61 -23.21 6.69 9.56
CA GLN A 61 -22.72 5.63 8.69
C GLN A 61 -21.21 5.46 8.93
N ARG A 62 -20.84 4.38 9.63
CA ARG A 62 -19.44 4.03 9.87
C ARG A 62 -18.90 3.27 8.67
N SER A 63 -18.14 3.95 7.82
CA SER A 63 -17.50 3.37 6.64
C SER A 63 -16.02 3.10 6.88
N GLY A 64 -15.57 1.87 6.61
CA GLY A 64 -14.14 1.57 6.58
C GLY A 64 -13.44 2.32 5.45
N GLY A 65 -12.13 2.54 5.60
CA GLY A 65 -11.32 3.23 4.60
C GLY A 65 -11.15 2.44 3.31
N SER A 66 -10.88 3.11 2.20
CA SER A 66 -10.59 2.44 0.92
C SER A 66 -9.17 1.89 0.90
N GLY A 67 -8.94 0.78 0.21
CA GLY A 67 -7.57 0.34 -0.06
C GLY A 67 -6.92 1.18 -1.16
N GLY A 68 -5.59 1.23 -1.17
CA GLY A 68 -4.81 1.89 -2.23
C GLY A 68 -4.89 1.15 -3.57
N GLY A 69 -4.60 1.85 -4.66
CA GLY A 69 -4.62 1.28 -6.02
C GLY A 69 -3.36 0.52 -6.43
N ILE A 70 -3.18 0.35 -7.73
CA ILE A 70 -1.95 -0.18 -8.32
C ILE A 70 -1.41 0.90 -9.26
N ILE A 71 -0.12 1.21 -9.13
CA ILE A 71 0.61 2.06 -10.07
C ILE A 71 1.77 1.24 -10.63
N GLU A 72 1.84 1.15 -11.94
CA GLU A 72 2.96 0.55 -12.67
C GLU A 72 3.57 1.62 -13.59
N LEU A 73 4.88 1.87 -13.43
CA LEU A 73 5.64 2.83 -14.22
C LEU A 73 6.79 2.10 -14.92
N ILE A 74 6.81 2.20 -16.24
CA ILE A 74 7.91 1.72 -17.09
C ILE A 74 8.63 2.95 -17.61
N ILE A 75 9.88 3.12 -17.19
CA ILE A 75 10.70 4.29 -17.51
C ILE A 75 11.83 3.86 -18.45
N GLU A 76 11.73 4.28 -19.70
CA GLU A 76 12.71 3.93 -20.74
C GLU A 76 13.94 4.83 -20.73
N GLN A 77 13.80 6.08 -20.26
CA GLN A 77 14.85 7.09 -20.34
C GLN A 77 15.27 7.59 -18.96
N GLN A 78 14.48 8.47 -18.34
CA GLN A 78 14.80 9.12 -17.08
C GLN A 78 13.52 9.39 -16.28
N LEU A 79 13.60 9.21 -14.96
CA LEU A 79 12.60 9.61 -13.99
C LEU A 79 13.11 10.85 -13.25
N ILE A 80 12.38 11.96 -13.40
CA ILE A 80 12.59 13.18 -12.60
C ILE A 80 11.30 13.46 -11.83
N ASN A 81 11.29 13.09 -10.55
CA ASN A 81 10.18 13.36 -9.66
C ASN A 81 10.65 14.24 -8.49
N HIS A 82 10.18 15.49 -8.44
CA HIS A 82 10.34 16.37 -7.29
C HIS A 82 9.09 16.42 -6.39
N GLY A 83 8.02 15.74 -6.80
CA GLY A 83 6.75 15.66 -6.08
C GLY A 83 6.58 14.32 -5.37
N SER A 84 5.38 13.75 -5.48
CA SER A 84 5.04 12.48 -4.83
C SER A 84 4.27 11.52 -5.73
N ILE A 85 4.63 10.24 -5.68
CA ILE A 85 3.86 9.13 -6.27
C ILE A 85 3.22 8.36 -5.12
N GLN A 86 1.90 8.24 -5.10
CA GLN A 86 1.19 7.70 -3.94
C GLN A 86 0.15 6.66 -4.33
N SER A 87 0.18 5.51 -3.66
CA SER A 87 -0.88 4.52 -3.66
C SER A 87 -1.29 4.23 -2.22
N ASN A 88 -1.78 5.27 -1.53
CA ASN A 88 -2.13 5.20 -0.12
C ASN A 88 -3.56 4.67 0.08
N GLY A 89 -3.80 4.02 1.22
CA GLY A 89 -5.13 3.66 1.69
C GLY A 89 -5.85 4.86 2.26
N GLY A 90 -7.17 4.92 2.07
CA GLY A 90 -8.04 5.93 2.64
C GLY A 90 -8.39 5.67 4.10
N ASP A 91 -8.77 6.73 4.79
CA ASP A 91 -9.23 6.69 6.18
C ASP A 91 -10.67 6.20 6.27
N GLY A 92 -10.99 5.51 7.37
CA GLY A 92 -12.35 5.09 7.69
C GLY A 92 -12.97 5.95 8.79
N LEU A 93 -14.29 6.15 8.73
CA LEU A 93 -15.06 6.85 9.76
C LEU A 93 -15.38 5.92 10.94
N GLY A 94 -14.42 5.74 11.84
CA GLY A 94 -14.63 5.05 13.12
C GLY A 94 -14.67 3.52 13.06
N VAL A 95 -14.08 2.91 12.03
CA VAL A 95 -14.11 1.45 11.79
C VAL A 95 -12.74 0.85 11.44
N GLY A 96 -11.89 1.58 10.72
CA GLY A 96 -10.53 1.16 10.36
C GLY A 96 -10.08 1.77 9.04
N GLY A 97 -8.79 2.04 8.90
CA GLY A 97 -8.21 2.50 7.64
C GLY A 97 -8.07 1.37 6.62
N GLY A 98 -8.16 1.68 5.33
CA GLY A 98 -7.77 0.73 4.29
C GLY A 98 -6.25 0.63 4.17
N SER A 99 -5.74 -0.45 3.60
CA SER A 99 -4.29 -0.61 3.43
C SER A 99 -3.76 0.25 2.27
N GLY A 100 -2.44 0.51 2.27
CA GLY A 100 -1.75 0.99 1.07
C GLY A 100 -1.90 -0.01 -0.09
N GLY A 101 -1.63 0.45 -1.30
CA GLY A 101 -1.66 -0.34 -2.52
C GLY A 101 -0.28 -0.75 -2.99
N SER A 102 -0.09 -0.92 -4.30
CA SER A 102 1.19 -1.31 -4.89
C SER A 102 1.73 -0.27 -5.86
N ILE A 103 3.04 -0.03 -5.78
CA ILE A 103 3.79 0.74 -6.78
C ILE A 103 4.91 -0.16 -7.34
N LEU A 104 4.97 -0.29 -8.65
CA LEU A 104 6.05 -0.93 -9.39
C LEU A 104 6.70 0.10 -10.31
N ILE A 105 8.01 0.26 -10.20
CA ILE A 105 8.80 1.12 -11.08
C ILE A 105 9.87 0.26 -11.75
N GLU A 106 9.91 0.25 -13.07
CA GLU A 106 10.89 -0.49 -13.86
C GLU A 106 11.68 0.47 -14.75
N LEU A 107 12.99 0.59 -14.51
CA LEU A 107 13.90 1.39 -15.32
C LEU A 107 14.55 0.51 -16.38
N GLN A 108 14.12 0.65 -17.63
CA GLN A 108 14.64 -0.16 -18.74
C GLN A 108 15.94 0.40 -19.33
N CYS A 109 16.27 1.65 -18.98
CA CYS A 109 17.42 2.38 -19.49
C CYS A 109 18.78 1.72 -19.17
N GLN A 110 18.84 0.85 -18.17
CA GLN A 110 20.07 0.13 -17.77
C GLN A 110 20.21 -1.25 -18.42
N SER A 111 19.14 -1.76 -19.05
CA SER A 111 19.17 -3.03 -19.78
C SER A 111 19.52 -2.86 -21.26
N GLN A 112 19.71 -1.61 -21.72
CA GLN A 112 20.02 -1.29 -23.11
C GLN A 112 21.53 -1.41 -23.42
N PRO A 113 21.90 -1.63 -24.70
CA PRO A 113 23.31 -1.78 -25.12
C PRO A 113 24.19 -0.58 -24.76
N HIS A 114 23.59 0.61 -24.72
CA HIS A 114 24.20 1.84 -24.27
C HIS A 114 23.49 2.27 -22.99
N PRO A 115 23.97 1.85 -21.80
CA PRO A 115 23.29 2.13 -20.55
C PRO A 115 23.18 3.63 -20.34
N ASN A 116 21.98 4.09 -19.98
CA ASN A 116 21.76 5.49 -19.72
C ASN A 116 22.47 5.91 -18.42
N THR A 117 23.37 6.90 -18.53
CA THR A 117 24.08 7.49 -17.38
C THR A 117 23.30 8.62 -16.72
N LEU A 118 22.11 8.97 -17.25
CA LEU A 118 21.27 10.00 -16.65
C LEU A 118 20.88 9.61 -15.23
N GLU A 119 21.08 10.56 -14.32
CA GLU A 119 20.70 10.45 -12.92
C GLU A 119 19.17 10.37 -12.78
N GLN A 120 18.71 9.56 -11.84
CA GLN A 120 17.29 9.36 -11.57
C GLN A 120 16.92 10.09 -10.28
N THR A 121 15.78 10.78 -10.26
CA THR A 121 15.26 11.47 -9.07
C THR A 121 13.90 10.90 -8.71
N PHE A 122 13.80 10.21 -7.57
CA PHE A 122 12.60 9.46 -7.18
C PHE A 122 11.55 10.28 -6.43
N GLY A 123 11.91 11.43 -5.85
CA GLY A 123 11.00 12.23 -5.02
C GLY A 123 10.43 11.43 -3.85
N ALA A 124 9.23 11.78 -3.40
CA ALA A 124 8.52 10.99 -2.39
C ALA A 124 7.71 9.85 -3.05
N ILE A 125 7.82 8.63 -2.52
CA ILE A 125 7.02 7.49 -3.00
C ILE A 125 6.37 6.81 -1.80
N THR A 126 5.04 6.76 -1.77
CA THR A 126 4.31 6.25 -0.61
C THR A 126 3.23 5.22 -0.92
N CYS A 127 3.23 4.12 -0.17
CA CYS A 127 2.12 3.16 -0.10
C CYS A 127 1.75 2.92 1.36
N ILE A 128 1.17 3.91 2.03
CA ILE A 128 0.80 3.85 3.45
C ILE A 128 -0.69 3.58 3.60
N GLY A 129 -1.08 2.80 4.62
CA GLY A 129 -2.48 2.60 4.93
C GLY A 129 -3.15 3.85 5.49
N GLY A 130 -4.48 3.89 5.49
CA GLY A 130 -5.22 4.94 6.16
C GLY A 130 -5.16 4.81 7.69
N ASN A 131 -5.61 5.85 8.37
CA ASN A 131 -5.92 5.90 9.79
C ASN A 131 -4.69 5.69 10.68
N GLN A 132 -3.52 6.18 10.23
CA GLN A 132 -2.22 6.01 10.88
C GLN A 132 -2.12 6.68 12.26
N LEU A 133 -3.05 7.57 12.59
CA LEU A 133 -3.09 8.25 13.89
C LEU A 133 -3.86 7.47 14.97
N TYR A 134 -4.46 6.33 14.63
CA TYR A 134 -5.36 5.59 15.52
C TYR A 134 -5.02 4.09 15.55
N GLY A 135 -5.51 3.38 16.57
CA GLY A 135 -5.20 1.95 16.81
C GLY A 135 -5.82 0.95 15.82
N ASN A 136 -6.57 1.43 14.83
CA ASN A 136 -7.17 0.65 13.74
C ASN A 136 -6.61 1.09 12.38
N LYS A 137 -5.30 1.34 12.33
CA LYS A 137 -4.58 1.74 11.12
C LYS A 137 -4.58 0.63 10.07
N GLY A 138 -4.65 1.02 8.81
CA GLY A 138 -4.39 0.14 7.68
C GLY A 138 -2.91 -0.20 7.58
N GLY A 139 -2.61 -1.39 7.06
CA GLY A 139 -1.25 -1.81 6.74
C GLY A 139 -0.65 -0.97 5.62
N ALA A 140 0.68 -0.86 5.61
CA ALA A 140 1.42 -0.27 4.50
C ALA A 140 1.43 -1.26 3.34
N GLY A 141 1.23 -0.74 2.13
CA GLY A 141 1.27 -1.44 0.87
C GLY A 141 2.67 -1.90 0.48
N ARG A 142 2.99 -1.91 -0.82
CA ARG A 142 4.26 -2.45 -1.31
C ARG A 142 4.85 -1.62 -2.44
N ILE A 143 6.17 -1.50 -2.46
CA ILE A 143 6.92 -0.76 -3.49
C ILE A 143 8.02 -1.67 -4.04
N ALA A 144 8.10 -1.82 -5.36
CA ALA A 144 9.26 -2.40 -6.04
C ALA A 144 9.87 -1.42 -7.03
N ILE A 145 11.20 -1.43 -7.09
CA ILE A 145 11.97 -0.64 -8.02
C ILE A 145 13.03 -1.52 -8.67
N TYR A 146 12.94 -1.68 -9.99
CA TYR A 146 13.85 -2.47 -10.83
C TYR A 146 14.67 -1.59 -11.76
N GLY A 147 15.83 -2.10 -12.20
CA GLY A 147 16.65 -1.46 -13.22
C GLY A 147 17.65 -0.43 -12.68
N ILE A 148 17.76 -0.27 -11.36
CA ILE A 148 18.74 0.62 -10.73
C ILE A 148 19.11 0.14 -9.33
N LYS A 149 20.31 0.46 -8.87
CA LYS A 149 20.69 0.34 -7.47
C LYS A 149 20.38 1.64 -6.75
N LEU A 150 19.47 1.60 -5.78
CA LEU A 150 19.11 2.80 -5.00
C LEU A 150 20.21 3.14 -3.98
N SER A 151 20.51 4.43 -3.85
CA SER A 151 21.34 4.94 -2.77
C SER A 151 20.54 5.02 -1.45
N PRO A 152 21.21 5.10 -0.28
CA PRO A 152 20.52 5.36 0.98
C PRO A 152 19.69 6.66 0.98
N ASP A 153 20.15 7.68 0.26
CA ASP A 153 19.45 8.96 0.14
C ASP A 153 18.17 8.83 -0.69
N ASP A 154 18.18 8.02 -1.76
CA ASP A 154 16.97 7.72 -2.54
C ASP A 154 15.91 7.03 -1.68
N ILE A 155 16.33 6.07 -0.85
CA ILE A 155 15.44 5.27 -0.01
C ILE A 155 14.78 6.12 1.09
N LYS A 156 15.42 7.22 1.50
CA LYS A 156 14.95 8.07 2.62
C LYS A 156 13.53 8.60 2.42
N ASN A 157 13.12 8.84 1.18
CA ASN A 157 11.81 9.40 0.83
C ASN A 157 10.81 8.34 0.31
N ILE A 158 11.16 7.05 0.42
CA ILE A 158 10.35 5.94 -0.08
C ILE A 158 9.81 5.15 1.13
N ASN A 159 8.48 5.06 1.24
CA ASN A 159 7.83 4.41 2.39
C ASN A 159 6.58 3.63 1.96
N PRO A 160 6.50 2.30 2.15
CA PRO A 160 7.44 1.43 2.87
C PRO A 160 8.77 1.24 2.15
N LYS A 161 9.74 0.64 2.85
CA LYS A 161 11.05 0.29 2.27
C LYS A 161 10.84 -0.49 0.96
N PRO A 162 11.42 -0.04 -0.16
CA PRO A 162 11.19 -0.69 -1.44
C PRO A 162 11.96 -2.01 -1.52
N PHE A 163 11.38 -2.96 -2.23
CA PHE A 163 12.15 -4.07 -2.78
C PHE A 163 12.93 -3.57 -4.00
N ASN A 164 14.26 -3.69 -3.99
CA ASN A 164 15.12 -3.15 -5.04
C ASN A 164 16.04 -4.22 -5.64
N ARG A 165 16.03 -4.34 -6.97
CA ARG A 165 16.92 -5.22 -7.74
C ARG A 165 17.30 -4.57 -9.07
N LEU A 166 18.46 -4.95 -9.62
CA LEU A 166 18.85 -4.50 -10.96
C LEU A 166 18.01 -5.14 -12.07
N HIS A 167 17.55 -6.37 -11.85
CA HIS A 167 16.75 -7.13 -12.82
C HIS A 167 15.47 -7.61 -12.16
N LYS A 168 14.41 -7.68 -12.97
CA LYS A 168 13.10 -8.20 -12.60
C LYS A 168 13.12 -9.72 -12.47
#